data_AF-A0A7J2WTA2-F1
#
_entry.id   AF-A0A7J2WTA2-F1
#
_cell.length_a   1.000
_cell.length_b   1.000
_cell.length_c   1.000
_cell.angle_alpha   90.00
_cell.angle_beta   90.00
_cell.angle_gamma   90.00
#
_symmetry.space_group_name_H-M   'P 1'
#
loop_
_entity.id
_entity.type
_entity.pdbx_description
1 polymer ?
#
loop_
_entity_poly.entity_id
_entity_poly.type
_entity_poly.pdbx_seq_one_letter_code
_entity_poly.pdbx_strand_id
1 'polypeptide(L)'
;MIYSSIGGRSSMLRYVRVIPLILLLIPIYPIYADSLSIFAAVDCYITNWDQGKSFHTDVLRVSREKSGNDYLEARAIIGFDLTSLITIPKGSRVSEAHLILTLVNGSNANVEVWELAREPDILRVSWIKAGDEDWITPGGDLLRKVGEAEINTEELKIDMRDYIQAVVNGELNSTGWFLLKIADEGYFYFYSELSTNKPRIEISYTRASLDISLDSDEVKLSQGSSALLKVQVSGYLGSPVSIEVEAPSFLNYTISPSQGYPTFVSTLNLSLPEDAPGGVYTVVISAIGPIRKNITLKLTVIERRGYVISCPSSVDLISGFRKDLTLKVVPTGNFSGEIAASILEAPSWLNVSVSPSKGRPPFNFTLTLKSLPDVEASGRLKIAFRGQVSKQCEVEVRTRIRRVAIYSNDIDWKLSKGLIISYSNSTGVPVHRINDTSLFSNYDLVIVLGGHKAPTDKWMPKNVASSSMNESEKASLERGKDLIIVRKEGSTIVMIIAGKTRQNTAALVSSDRDGDGFPLIAEILSEDPIEVVRSG
;
A
#
# COMPACT_ATOMS: atom_id res chain seq x y z
N MET A 1 -24.84 38.99 -67.30
CA MET A 1 -24.17 40.09 -66.58
C MET A 1 -25.06 40.47 -65.40
N ILE A 2 -24.46 40.69 -64.22
CA ILE A 2 -25.03 41.06 -62.89
C ILE A 2 -24.76 40.01 -61.81
N TYR A 3 -24.18 40.53 -60.73
CA TYR A 3 -23.47 39.94 -59.59
C TYR A 3 -24.38 39.78 -58.35
N SER A 4 -23.81 39.14 -57.31
CA SER A 4 -24.13 39.24 -55.86
C SER A 4 -25.15 38.20 -55.34
N SER A 5 -25.11 37.67 -54.11
CA SER A 5 -24.20 37.79 -52.96
C SER A 5 -24.77 36.93 -51.79
N ILE A 6 -23.86 36.29 -51.02
CA ILE A 6 -23.92 36.01 -49.56
C ILE A 6 -24.94 34.99 -49.02
N GLY A 7 -24.41 34.01 -48.25
CA GLY A 7 -25.21 33.20 -47.33
C GLY A 7 -24.50 31.98 -46.73
N GLY A 8 -23.27 32.13 -46.22
CA GLY A 8 -22.55 31.05 -45.52
C GLY A 8 -23.21 30.74 -44.16
N ARG A 9 -24.01 29.67 -44.10
CA ARG A 9 -24.55 29.10 -42.85
C ARG A 9 -23.42 28.39 -42.10
N SER A 10 -22.99 28.98 -40.99
CA SER A 10 -22.16 28.33 -39.97
C SER A 10 -22.94 27.15 -39.37
N SER A 11 -22.49 25.93 -39.64
CA SER A 11 -22.93 24.72 -38.95
C SER A 11 -22.36 24.71 -37.54
N MET A 12 -23.16 25.17 -36.58
CA MET A 12 -22.87 25.05 -35.16
C MET A 12 -22.91 23.55 -34.77
N LEU A 13 -21.76 22.88 -34.78
CA LEU A 13 -21.62 21.53 -34.21
C LEU A 13 -21.85 21.63 -32.69
N ARG A 14 -23.06 21.31 -32.24
CA ARG A 14 -23.33 20.99 -30.85
C ARG A 14 -22.61 19.69 -30.50
N TYR A 15 -21.53 19.80 -29.72
CA TYR A 15 -20.95 18.64 -29.04
C TYR A 15 -21.99 18.10 -28.04
N VAL A 16 -22.68 17.03 -28.44
CA VAL A 16 -23.48 16.23 -27.51
C VAL A 16 -22.49 15.50 -26.62
N ARG A 17 -22.42 15.87 -25.33
CA ARG A 17 -21.74 15.07 -24.31
C ARG A 17 -22.46 13.73 -24.21
N VAL A 18 -21.85 12.68 -24.77
CA VAL A 18 -22.25 11.29 -24.52
C VAL A 18 -21.73 10.94 -23.13
N ILE A 19 -22.62 10.98 -22.13
CA ILE A 19 -22.36 10.40 -20.82
C ILE A 19 -22.58 8.89 -20.98
N PRO A 20 -21.56 8.02 -20.83
CA PRO A 20 -21.78 6.59 -20.91
C PRO A 20 -22.64 6.16 -19.73
N LEU A 21 -23.86 5.71 -20.01
CA LEU A 21 -24.73 5.08 -19.02
C LEU A 21 -24.22 3.64 -18.82
N ILE A 22 -23.26 3.46 -17.90
CA ILE A 22 -22.88 2.13 -17.43
C ILE A 22 -24.02 1.64 -16.52
N LEU A 23 -24.82 0.71 -17.04
CA LEU A 23 -25.87 0.02 -16.32
C LEU A 23 -25.21 -1.09 -15.48
N LEU A 24 -24.93 -0.82 -14.20
CA LEU A 24 -24.52 -1.84 -13.24
C LEU A 24 -25.76 -2.69 -12.91
N LEU A 25 -25.80 -3.89 -13.47
CA LEU A 25 -26.77 -4.92 -13.09
C LEU A 25 -26.52 -5.26 -11.62
N ILE A 26 -27.55 -5.14 -10.79
CA ILE A 26 -27.51 -5.58 -9.40
C ILE A 26 -27.50 -7.12 -9.43
N PRO A 27 -26.40 -7.80 -9.07
CA PRO A 27 -26.42 -9.25 -8.94
C PRO A 27 -27.39 -9.63 -7.83
N ILE A 28 -28.42 -10.40 -8.17
CA ILE A 28 -29.30 -11.04 -7.19
C ILE A 28 -28.51 -12.23 -6.64
N TYR A 29 -27.87 -12.07 -5.50
CA TYR A 29 -27.21 -13.19 -4.82
C TYR A 29 -28.27 -14.11 -4.20
N PRO A 30 -28.28 -15.42 -4.51
CA PRO A 30 -29.12 -16.37 -3.78
C PRO A 30 -28.69 -16.38 -2.30
N ILE A 31 -29.65 -16.13 -1.41
CA ILE A 31 -29.44 -16.17 0.04
C ILE A 31 -29.45 -17.64 0.45
N TYR A 32 -28.27 -18.22 0.68
CA TYR A 32 -28.17 -19.53 1.33
C TYR A 32 -28.26 -19.34 2.85
N ALA A 33 -29.13 -20.12 3.50
CA ALA A 33 -29.19 -20.18 4.95
C ALA A 33 -28.12 -21.16 5.46
N ASP A 34 -27.27 -20.70 6.36
CA ASP A 34 -26.36 -21.54 7.13
C ASP A 34 -27.09 -22.07 8.37
N SER A 35 -26.60 -23.18 8.94
CA SER A 35 -27.13 -23.75 10.19
C SER A 35 -26.06 -24.04 11.24
N LEU A 36 -26.45 -23.98 12.51
CA LEU A 36 -25.62 -24.32 13.66
C LEU A 36 -26.47 -25.10 14.68
N SER A 37 -25.90 -26.18 15.23
CA SER A 37 -26.52 -26.96 16.30
C SER A 37 -25.62 -26.96 17.53
N ILE A 38 -26.18 -26.62 18.68
CA ILE A 38 -25.49 -26.60 19.97
C ILE A 38 -26.20 -27.60 20.88
N PHE A 39 -25.46 -28.60 21.37
CA PHE A 39 -26.03 -29.63 22.24
C PHE A 39 -25.85 -29.25 23.72
N ALA A 40 -26.77 -29.72 24.56
CA ALA A 40 -26.65 -29.56 26.00
C ALA A 40 -25.35 -30.22 26.49
N ALA A 41 -24.61 -29.47 27.32
CA ALA A 41 -23.36 -29.93 27.91
C ALA A 41 -23.60 -30.67 29.23
N VAL A 42 -24.63 -30.24 29.97
CA VAL A 42 -25.02 -30.79 31.27
C VAL A 42 -26.45 -30.39 31.59
N ASP A 43 -27.17 -31.23 32.32
CA ASP A 43 -28.51 -30.93 32.78
C ASP A 43 -28.84 -31.65 34.10
N CYS A 44 -29.94 -31.26 34.72
CA CYS A 44 -30.57 -31.99 35.82
C CYS A 44 -32.03 -31.55 35.96
N TYR A 45 -32.78 -32.20 36.85
CA TYR A 45 -34.02 -31.63 37.37
C TYR A 45 -34.00 -31.57 38.89
N ILE A 46 -34.77 -30.63 39.43
CA ILE A 46 -34.95 -30.38 40.86
C ILE A 46 -36.44 -30.46 41.18
N THR A 47 -36.77 -30.80 42.42
CA THR A 47 -38.17 -30.96 42.83
C THR A 47 -38.43 -30.35 44.20
N ASN A 48 -39.67 -29.91 44.42
CA ASN A 48 -40.05 -29.34 45.71
C ASN A 48 -40.46 -30.37 46.77
N TRP A 49 -40.62 -31.65 46.38
CA TRP A 49 -40.99 -32.75 47.28
C TRP A 49 -39.80 -33.54 47.81
N ASP A 50 -38.64 -33.46 47.16
CA ASP A 50 -37.36 -34.01 47.67
C ASP A 50 -36.33 -32.88 47.71
N GLN A 51 -36.59 -31.90 48.58
CA GLN A 51 -35.78 -30.69 48.70
C GLN A 51 -34.33 -31.03 49.08
N GLY A 52 -33.39 -30.25 48.54
CA GLY A 52 -31.95 -30.46 48.78
C GLY A 52 -31.27 -31.43 47.82
N LYS A 53 -31.99 -31.95 46.81
CA LYS A 53 -31.43 -32.83 45.78
C LYS A 53 -31.62 -32.29 44.37
N SER A 54 -30.65 -32.59 43.52
CA SER A 54 -30.79 -32.61 42.06
C SER A 54 -30.77 -34.05 41.56
N PHE A 55 -31.42 -34.26 40.42
CA PHE A 55 -31.51 -35.55 39.75
C PHE A 55 -30.93 -35.43 38.35
N HIS A 56 -29.92 -36.25 38.06
CA HIS A 56 -29.24 -36.31 36.77
C HIS A 56 -29.35 -37.75 36.26
N THR A 57 -30.29 -37.97 35.34
CA THR A 57 -30.72 -39.28 34.83
C THR A 57 -31.00 -39.16 33.33
N ASP A 58 -31.02 -40.29 32.59
CA ASP A 58 -31.26 -40.33 31.12
C ASP A 58 -32.56 -39.64 30.65
N VAL A 59 -33.50 -39.44 31.58
CA VAL A 59 -34.76 -38.74 31.38
C VAL A 59 -34.95 -37.72 32.48
N LEU A 60 -35.22 -36.47 32.11
CA LEU A 60 -35.53 -35.39 33.05
C LEU A 60 -37.04 -35.17 33.13
N ARG A 61 -37.50 -34.73 34.31
CA ARG A 61 -38.91 -34.43 34.59
C ARG A 61 -39.11 -32.93 34.75
N VAL A 62 -40.16 -32.42 34.13
CA VAL A 62 -40.72 -31.10 34.42
C VAL A 62 -42.20 -31.29 34.70
N SER A 63 -42.66 -30.85 35.86
CA SER A 63 -44.06 -31.04 36.25
C SER A 63 -44.53 -29.90 37.14
N ARG A 64 -45.83 -29.65 37.09
CA ARG A 64 -46.56 -28.83 38.05
C ARG A 64 -47.90 -29.48 38.21
N GLU A 65 -48.05 -30.30 39.24
CA GLU A 65 -49.22 -31.16 39.43
C GLU A 65 -49.88 -30.81 40.75
N LYS A 66 -51.20 -30.66 40.77
CA LYS A 66 -51.92 -30.26 41.98
C LYS A 66 -51.90 -31.37 43.02
N SER A 67 -51.52 -31.03 44.25
CA SER A 67 -51.50 -31.92 45.40
C SER A 67 -52.15 -31.25 46.61
N GLY A 68 -53.44 -31.50 46.80
CA GLY A 68 -54.24 -30.82 47.81
C GLY A 68 -54.37 -29.32 47.51
N ASN A 69 -53.85 -28.49 48.44
CA ASN A 69 -53.82 -27.03 48.31
C ASN A 69 -52.49 -26.50 47.73
N ASP A 70 -51.51 -27.38 47.52
CA ASP A 70 -50.18 -27.05 46.99
C ASP A 70 -49.94 -27.71 45.63
N TYR A 71 -48.76 -27.48 45.05
CA TYR A 71 -48.30 -28.12 43.81
C TYR A 71 -47.06 -28.95 44.07
N LEU A 72 -46.98 -30.12 43.44
CA LEU A 72 -45.73 -30.86 43.27
C LEU A 72 -45.05 -30.37 41.99
N GLU A 73 -43.92 -29.71 42.15
CA GLU A 73 -43.19 -29.09 41.04
C GLU A 73 -41.84 -29.76 40.81
N ALA A 74 -41.55 -30.05 39.54
CA ALA A 74 -40.23 -30.36 39.04
C ALA A 74 -39.83 -29.36 37.95
N ARG A 75 -38.59 -28.90 37.99
CA ARG A 75 -38.00 -28.01 36.98
C ARG A 75 -36.71 -28.62 36.47
N ALA A 76 -36.50 -28.55 35.16
CA ALA A 76 -35.25 -28.96 34.55
C ALA A 76 -34.34 -27.76 34.36
N ILE A 77 -33.04 -27.97 34.53
CA ILE A 77 -31.99 -26.99 34.30
C ILE A 77 -31.05 -27.58 33.25
N ILE A 78 -30.77 -26.81 32.20
CA ILE A 78 -29.96 -27.24 31.06
C ILE A 78 -28.89 -26.19 30.79
N GLY A 79 -27.63 -26.62 30.72
CA GLY A 79 -26.49 -25.80 30.36
C GLY A 79 -26.05 -26.03 28.91
N PHE A 80 -25.85 -24.95 28.17
CA PHE A 80 -25.29 -24.96 26.82
C PHE A 80 -23.98 -24.16 26.78
N ASP A 81 -22.97 -24.71 26.12
CA ASP A 81 -21.80 -23.94 25.74
C ASP A 81 -22.11 -23.11 24.48
N LEU A 82 -22.43 -21.85 24.69
CA LEU A 82 -22.80 -20.91 23.61
C LEU A 82 -21.59 -20.28 22.92
N THR A 83 -20.35 -20.67 23.23
CA THR A 83 -19.15 -20.13 22.57
C THR A 83 -19.18 -20.29 21.06
N SER A 84 -19.84 -21.34 20.55
CA SER A 84 -20.01 -21.58 19.11
C SER A 84 -20.77 -20.47 18.39
N LEU A 85 -21.55 -19.64 19.09
CA LEU A 85 -22.24 -18.49 18.50
C LEU A 85 -21.28 -17.43 17.94
N ILE A 86 -20.01 -17.40 18.39
CA ILE A 86 -18.98 -16.51 17.82
C ILE A 86 -18.70 -16.78 16.34
N THR A 87 -19.04 -17.98 15.85
CA THR A 87 -18.87 -18.36 14.44
C THR A 87 -19.88 -17.66 13.53
N ILE A 88 -21.01 -17.20 14.08
CA ILE A 88 -22.01 -16.40 13.38
C ILE A 88 -21.53 -14.94 13.41
N PRO A 89 -21.13 -14.35 12.27
CA PRO A 89 -20.62 -12.98 12.27
C PRO A 89 -21.68 -11.98 12.75
N LYS A 90 -21.25 -10.97 13.50
CA LYS A 90 -22.13 -9.88 13.92
C LYS A 90 -22.82 -9.22 12.72
N GLY A 91 -24.11 -8.90 12.87
CA GLY A 91 -24.95 -8.37 11.80
C GLY A 91 -25.61 -9.44 10.91
N SER A 92 -25.39 -10.73 11.19
CA SER A 92 -26.13 -11.83 10.57
C SER A 92 -27.57 -11.82 11.07
N ARG A 93 -28.51 -12.35 10.26
CA ARG A 93 -29.90 -12.51 10.68
C ARG A 93 -30.19 -13.95 11.04
N VAL A 94 -30.57 -14.15 12.28
CA VAL A 94 -31.14 -15.41 12.75
C VAL A 94 -32.56 -15.50 12.18
N SER A 95 -32.75 -16.41 11.24
CA SER A 95 -34.05 -16.66 10.62
C SER A 95 -34.93 -17.48 11.56
N GLU A 96 -34.34 -18.50 12.19
CA GLU A 96 -35.00 -19.38 13.16
C GLU A 96 -33.98 -19.79 14.23
N ALA A 97 -34.42 -19.91 15.48
CA ALA A 97 -33.64 -20.60 16.51
C ALA A 97 -34.58 -21.29 17.48
N HIS A 98 -34.40 -22.59 17.71
CA HIS A 98 -35.26 -23.38 18.57
C HIS A 98 -34.46 -24.20 19.57
N LEU A 99 -34.86 -24.17 20.85
CA LEU A 99 -34.51 -25.23 21.79
C LEU A 99 -35.41 -26.42 21.49
N ILE A 100 -34.78 -27.55 21.20
CA ILE A 100 -35.44 -28.78 20.82
C ILE A 100 -35.24 -29.83 21.90
N LEU A 101 -36.37 -30.35 22.40
CA LEU A 101 -36.42 -31.43 23.37
C LEU A 101 -37.17 -32.62 22.77
N THR A 102 -36.57 -33.80 22.80
CA THR A 102 -37.26 -35.03 22.42
C THR A 102 -37.99 -35.57 23.63
N LEU A 103 -39.32 -35.64 23.54
CA LEU A 103 -40.18 -36.05 24.63
C LEU A 103 -40.23 -37.57 24.75
N VAL A 104 -40.27 -38.04 25.99
CA VAL A 104 -40.56 -39.45 26.35
C VAL A 104 -42.07 -39.61 26.57
N ASN A 105 -42.66 -38.66 27.29
CA ASN A 105 -44.09 -38.62 27.61
C ASN A 105 -44.47 -37.21 28.09
N GLY A 106 -45.73 -36.80 27.96
CA GLY A 106 -46.21 -35.54 28.51
C GLY A 106 -47.72 -35.39 28.44
N SER A 107 -48.24 -34.41 29.18
CA SER A 107 -49.60 -33.91 29.07
C SER A 107 -49.64 -32.61 28.28
N ASN A 108 -50.82 -32.17 27.84
CA ASN A 108 -50.99 -30.82 27.32
C ASN A 108 -50.66 -29.81 28.43
N ALA A 109 -49.59 -29.05 28.25
CA ALA A 109 -49.18 -27.99 29.16
C ALA A 109 -48.34 -26.95 28.40
N ASN A 110 -48.36 -25.71 28.91
CA ASN A 110 -47.50 -24.64 28.42
C ASN A 110 -46.16 -24.66 29.18
N VAL A 111 -45.07 -24.78 28.43
CA VAL A 111 -43.70 -24.84 28.94
C VAL A 111 -43.07 -23.47 28.79
N GLU A 112 -42.45 -22.98 29.85
CA GLU A 112 -41.64 -21.76 29.81
C GLU A 112 -40.16 -22.08 29.97
N VAL A 113 -39.34 -21.40 29.17
CA VAL A 113 -37.88 -21.41 29.29
C VAL A 113 -37.42 -20.08 29.83
N TRP A 114 -36.63 -20.13 30.89
CA TRP A 114 -36.07 -18.96 31.57
C TRP A 114 -34.55 -19.06 31.64
N GLU A 115 -33.85 -17.98 31.34
CA GLU A 115 -32.42 -17.89 31.60
C GLU A 115 -32.19 -17.75 33.12
N LEU A 116 -31.22 -18.48 33.66
CA LEU A 116 -30.79 -18.33 35.05
C LEU A 116 -29.83 -17.15 35.19
N ALA A 117 -29.95 -16.40 36.28
CA ALA A 117 -29.12 -15.23 36.57
C ALA A 117 -27.66 -15.58 36.87
N ARG A 118 -27.38 -16.83 37.25
CA ARG A 118 -26.07 -17.33 37.67
C ARG A 118 -25.90 -18.80 37.26
N GLU A 119 -24.66 -19.21 37.06
CA GLU A 119 -24.30 -20.62 36.84
C GLU A 119 -24.65 -21.49 38.06
N PRO A 120 -25.44 -22.56 37.89
CA PRO A 120 -25.74 -23.53 38.93
C PRO A 120 -24.64 -24.58 39.09
N ASP A 121 -24.35 -24.94 40.34
CA ASP A 121 -23.68 -26.20 40.64
C ASP A 121 -24.70 -27.34 40.46
N ILE A 122 -24.67 -28.01 39.31
CA ILE A 122 -25.64 -29.05 38.94
C ILE A 122 -25.69 -30.21 39.95
N LEU A 123 -24.62 -30.45 40.70
CA LEU A 123 -24.58 -31.51 41.73
C LEU A 123 -25.19 -31.08 43.06
N ARG A 124 -25.42 -29.78 43.26
CA ARG A 124 -25.95 -29.22 44.52
C ARG A 124 -27.22 -28.42 44.34
N VAL A 125 -27.57 -28.07 43.11
CA VAL A 125 -28.75 -27.26 42.82
C VAL A 125 -29.99 -27.95 43.35
N SER A 126 -30.81 -27.22 44.08
CA SER A 126 -31.95 -27.81 44.76
C SER A 126 -33.08 -26.81 44.95
N TRP A 127 -34.24 -27.34 45.33
CA TRP A 127 -35.43 -26.53 45.61
C TRP A 127 -35.42 -25.95 47.05
N ILE A 128 -34.34 -25.27 47.46
CA ILE A 128 -34.24 -24.62 48.76
C ILE A 128 -33.98 -23.12 48.60
N LYS A 129 -34.86 -22.30 49.20
CA LYS A 129 -34.73 -20.85 49.23
C LYS A 129 -33.86 -20.37 50.39
N ALA A 130 -33.02 -19.36 50.14
CA ALA A 130 -32.23 -18.65 51.14
C ALA A 130 -33.01 -17.47 51.78
N GLY A 131 -34.12 -17.04 51.17
CA GLY A 131 -35.01 -15.96 51.61
C GLY A 131 -36.26 -15.83 50.73
N ASP A 132 -36.89 -14.64 50.70
CA ASP A 132 -38.13 -14.41 49.94
C ASP A 132 -37.92 -14.46 48.41
N GLU A 133 -36.73 -14.06 47.92
CA GLU A 133 -36.43 -13.94 46.48
C GLU A 133 -35.24 -14.79 46.00
N ASP A 134 -34.30 -15.15 46.88
CA ASP A 134 -33.05 -15.83 46.50
C ASP A 134 -33.04 -17.33 46.84
N TRP A 135 -32.51 -18.16 45.93
CA TRP A 135 -32.27 -19.58 46.17
C TRP A 135 -30.86 -19.84 46.73
N ILE A 136 -30.71 -20.87 47.59
CA ILE A 136 -29.39 -21.24 48.17
C ILE A 136 -28.39 -21.61 47.07
N THR A 137 -28.90 -22.19 46.00
CA THR A 137 -28.23 -22.51 44.73
C THR A 137 -29.14 -22.01 43.62
N PRO A 138 -28.66 -21.56 42.45
CA PRO A 138 -29.47 -20.79 41.49
C PRO A 138 -30.53 -21.61 40.69
N GLY A 139 -31.26 -22.52 41.34
CA GLY A 139 -32.35 -23.34 40.79
C GLY A 139 -33.70 -22.62 40.64
N GLY A 140 -33.74 -21.30 40.84
CA GLY A 140 -34.91 -20.48 40.57
C GLY A 140 -34.66 -18.98 40.56
N ASP A 141 -33.39 -18.55 40.44
CA ASP A 141 -33.00 -17.16 40.25
C ASP A 141 -33.18 -16.81 38.76
N LEU A 142 -34.42 -16.57 38.35
CA LEU A 142 -34.76 -16.34 36.95
C LEU A 142 -34.32 -14.93 36.52
N LEU A 143 -33.59 -14.84 35.40
CA LEU A 143 -33.14 -13.57 34.84
C LEU A 143 -34.17 -13.00 33.85
N ARG A 144 -34.53 -13.80 32.84
CA ARG A 144 -35.49 -13.39 31.81
C ARG A 144 -36.15 -14.60 31.16
N LYS A 145 -37.39 -14.44 30.73
CA LYS A 145 -38.09 -15.44 29.90
C LYS A 145 -37.47 -15.43 28.50
N VAL A 146 -37.11 -16.61 28.00
CA VAL A 146 -36.41 -16.79 26.72
C VAL A 146 -37.36 -17.28 25.64
N GLY A 147 -38.31 -18.13 26.00
CA GLY A 147 -39.32 -18.67 25.09
C GLY A 147 -40.41 -19.45 25.83
N GLU A 148 -41.44 -19.82 25.09
CA GLU A 148 -42.51 -20.71 25.56
C GLU A 148 -43.02 -21.58 24.42
N ALA A 149 -43.64 -22.72 24.75
CA ALA A 149 -44.26 -23.62 23.79
C ALA A 149 -45.31 -24.51 24.44
N GLU A 150 -46.32 -24.88 23.67
CA GLU A 150 -47.30 -25.89 24.06
C GLU A 150 -46.81 -27.30 23.66
N ILE A 151 -46.98 -28.27 24.55
CA ILE A 151 -46.71 -29.68 24.25
C ILE A 151 -47.81 -30.23 23.34
N ASN A 152 -47.48 -30.47 22.07
CA ASN A 152 -48.40 -31.04 21.08
C ASN A 152 -47.75 -32.06 20.12
N THR A 153 -46.45 -32.32 20.26
CA THR A 153 -45.63 -33.19 19.40
C THR A 153 -44.67 -34.03 20.25
N GLU A 154 -44.13 -35.12 19.68
CA GLU A 154 -43.05 -35.92 20.29
C GLU A 154 -41.72 -35.14 20.40
N GLU A 155 -41.57 -34.05 19.63
CA GLU A 155 -40.43 -33.14 19.70
C GLU A 155 -40.93 -31.73 20.01
N LEU A 156 -40.60 -31.21 21.20
CA LEU A 156 -40.97 -29.87 21.62
C LEU A 156 -39.96 -28.86 21.09
N LYS A 157 -40.43 -27.88 20.31
CA LYS A 157 -39.63 -26.78 19.77
C LYS A 157 -40.02 -25.47 20.43
N ILE A 158 -39.10 -24.89 21.19
CA ILE A 158 -39.31 -23.61 21.87
C ILE A 158 -38.55 -22.53 21.09
N ASP A 159 -39.26 -21.51 20.61
CA ASP A 159 -38.66 -20.38 19.88
C ASP A 159 -37.73 -19.57 20.81
N MET A 160 -36.48 -19.39 20.37
CA MET A 160 -35.44 -18.59 21.03
C MET A 160 -34.84 -17.55 20.07
N ARG A 161 -35.50 -17.25 18.93
CA ARG A 161 -34.94 -16.48 17.82
C ARG A 161 -34.50 -15.07 18.22
N ASP A 162 -35.31 -14.30 18.96
CA ASP A 162 -34.92 -12.95 19.44
C ASP A 162 -33.74 -13.02 20.41
N TYR A 163 -33.77 -14.00 21.30
CA TYR A 163 -32.72 -14.18 22.31
C TYR A 163 -31.39 -14.47 21.64
N ILE A 164 -31.34 -15.45 20.73
CA ILE A 164 -30.13 -15.80 19.98
C ILE A 164 -29.70 -14.65 19.07
N GLN A 165 -30.62 -13.92 18.44
CA GLN A 165 -30.29 -12.73 17.66
C GLN A 165 -29.58 -11.65 18.51
N ALA A 166 -30.07 -11.38 19.73
CA ALA A 166 -29.47 -10.41 20.63
C ALA A 166 -28.07 -10.84 21.11
N VAL A 167 -27.87 -12.15 21.35
CA VAL A 167 -26.55 -12.71 21.68
C VAL A 167 -25.58 -12.56 20.50
N VAL A 168 -26.00 -12.92 19.28
CA VAL A 168 -25.19 -12.79 18.05
C VAL A 168 -24.82 -11.33 17.79
N ASN A 169 -25.72 -10.38 18.05
CA ASN A 169 -25.43 -8.95 17.92
C ASN A 169 -24.48 -8.43 19.02
N GLY A 170 -24.31 -9.16 20.11
CA GLY A 170 -23.59 -8.71 21.31
C GLY A 170 -24.37 -7.70 22.14
N GLU A 171 -25.69 -7.63 21.96
CA GLU A 171 -26.62 -6.81 22.74
C GLU A 171 -26.98 -7.47 24.07
N LEU A 172 -26.86 -8.80 24.12
CA LEU A 172 -27.16 -9.63 25.28
C LEU A 172 -25.98 -10.53 25.60
N ASN A 173 -25.53 -10.52 26.87
CA ASN A 173 -24.58 -11.51 27.37
C ASN A 173 -25.37 -12.65 28.02
N SER A 174 -25.29 -13.84 27.42
CA SER A 174 -26.00 -15.02 27.90
C SER A 174 -25.24 -15.72 29.01
N THR A 175 -25.95 -16.27 30.00
CA THR A 175 -25.33 -17.18 30.98
C THR A 175 -25.14 -18.59 30.43
N GLY A 176 -25.82 -18.96 29.34
CA GLY A 176 -25.84 -20.32 28.80
C GLY A 176 -26.68 -21.31 29.61
N TRP A 177 -27.31 -20.87 30.70
CA TRP A 177 -28.06 -21.72 31.62
C TRP A 177 -29.55 -21.42 31.56
N PHE A 178 -30.34 -22.44 31.27
CA PHE A 178 -31.78 -22.31 31.10
C PHE A 178 -32.53 -23.23 32.07
N LEU A 179 -33.64 -22.74 32.59
CA LEU A 179 -34.58 -23.46 33.43
C LEU A 179 -35.91 -23.64 32.69
N LEU A 180 -36.44 -24.85 32.72
CA LEU A 180 -37.72 -25.23 32.17
C LEU A 180 -38.72 -25.44 33.29
N LYS A 181 -39.91 -24.85 33.15
CA LYS A 181 -41.03 -25.04 34.06
C LYS A 181 -42.35 -25.06 33.32
N ILE A 182 -43.39 -25.55 33.98
CA ILE A 182 -44.78 -25.49 33.48
C ILE A 182 -45.48 -24.25 34.04
N ALA A 183 -46.14 -23.50 33.16
CA ALA A 183 -46.84 -22.27 33.53
C ALA A 183 -48.08 -22.55 34.40
N ASP A 184 -48.89 -23.54 34.01
CA ASP A 184 -50.17 -23.86 34.65
C ASP A 184 -50.12 -25.20 35.38
N GLU A 185 -50.70 -26.26 34.81
CA GLU A 185 -50.71 -27.62 35.36
C GLU A 185 -50.36 -28.63 34.26
N GLY A 186 -49.60 -29.67 34.62
CA GLY A 186 -49.25 -30.76 33.73
C GLY A 186 -47.86 -31.32 34.02
N TYR A 187 -47.38 -32.17 33.11
CA TYR A 187 -46.04 -32.75 33.19
C TYR A 187 -45.49 -33.07 31.81
N PHE A 188 -44.17 -33.13 31.70
CA PHE A 188 -43.50 -33.83 30.62
C PHE A 188 -42.15 -34.41 31.07
N TYR A 189 -41.72 -35.39 30.31
CA TYR A 189 -40.44 -36.08 30.44
C TYR A 189 -39.71 -35.95 29.11
N PHE A 190 -38.43 -35.62 29.15
CA PHE A 190 -37.61 -35.51 27.95
C PHE A 190 -36.24 -36.15 28.18
N TYR A 191 -35.61 -36.57 27.09
CA TYR A 191 -34.28 -37.17 27.16
C TYR A 191 -33.22 -36.16 27.58
N SER A 192 -32.31 -36.56 28.47
CA SER A 192 -31.20 -35.73 28.96
C SER A 192 -30.00 -35.71 27.98
N GLU A 193 -28.97 -34.94 28.32
CA GLU A 193 -27.66 -34.96 27.67
C GLU A 193 -26.95 -36.33 27.58
N LEU A 194 -27.29 -37.29 28.44
CA LEU A 194 -26.78 -38.67 28.51
C LEU A 194 -27.34 -39.51 27.35
N SER A 195 -28.46 -39.06 26.76
CA SER A 195 -29.13 -39.73 25.64
C SER A 195 -28.56 -39.32 24.28
N THR A 196 -28.80 -40.15 23.27
CA THR A 196 -28.56 -39.79 21.85
C THR A 196 -29.52 -38.71 21.37
N ASN A 197 -30.69 -38.58 22.01
CA ASN A 197 -31.71 -37.56 21.71
C ASN A 197 -31.59 -36.33 22.64
N LYS A 198 -30.35 -35.99 23.01
CA LYS A 198 -30.07 -34.90 23.96
C LYS A 198 -30.66 -33.55 23.53
N PRO A 199 -30.98 -32.67 24.49
CA PRO A 199 -31.46 -31.33 24.20
C PRO A 199 -30.46 -30.58 23.30
N ARG A 200 -30.99 -29.80 22.36
CA ARG A 200 -30.17 -29.04 21.41
C ARG A 200 -30.82 -27.72 21.03
N ILE A 201 -30.01 -26.71 20.77
CA ILE A 201 -30.43 -25.47 20.13
C ILE A 201 -30.06 -25.57 18.65
N GLU A 202 -31.06 -25.54 17.77
CA GLU A 202 -30.87 -25.47 16.32
C GLU A 202 -31.11 -24.05 15.83
N ILE A 203 -30.17 -23.53 15.03
CA ILE A 203 -30.15 -22.15 14.56
C ILE A 203 -30.01 -22.16 13.05
N SER A 204 -30.89 -21.45 12.35
CA SER A 204 -30.80 -21.17 10.92
C SER A 204 -30.59 -19.68 10.72
N TYR A 205 -29.55 -19.28 9.98
CA TYR A 205 -29.20 -17.86 9.83
C TYR A 205 -28.73 -17.49 8.42
N THR A 206 -28.95 -16.23 8.05
CA THR A 206 -28.33 -15.59 6.90
C THR A 206 -27.07 -14.87 7.35
N ARG A 207 -25.92 -15.32 6.85
CA ARG A 207 -24.62 -14.76 7.19
C ARG A 207 -24.49 -13.30 6.76
N ALA A 208 -23.95 -12.47 7.64
CA ALA A 208 -23.57 -11.11 7.32
C ALA A 208 -22.55 -11.08 6.17
N SER A 209 -22.81 -10.21 5.20
CA SER A 209 -21.87 -9.95 4.10
C SER A 209 -21.88 -8.46 3.79
N LEU A 210 -20.71 -7.92 3.49
CA LEU A 210 -20.56 -6.54 3.09
C LEU A 210 -19.48 -6.45 2.03
N ASP A 211 -19.80 -5.77 0.93
CA ASP A 211 -18.87 -5.42 -0.12
C ASP A 211 -19.14 -3.99 -0.60
N ILE A 212 -18.09 -3.34 -1.10
CA ILE A 212 -18.15 -1.97 -1.61
C ILE A 212 -17.37 -1.90 -2.93
N SER A 213 -17.99 -1.28 -3.93
CA SER A 213 -17.39 -1.09 -5.25
C SER A 213 -17.63 0.32 -5.78
N LEU A 214 -16.76 0.72 -6.70
CA LEU A 214 -16.85 1.97 -7.45
C LEU A 214 -17.11 1.66 -8.92
N ASP A 215 -17.82 2.55 -9.60
CA ASP A 215 -17.91 2.49 -11.07
C ASP A 215 -16.58 2.85 -11.76
N SER A 216 -15.66 3.51 -11.05
CA SER A 216 -14.28 3.73 -11.49
C SER A 216 -13.30 3.82 -10.30
N ASP A 217 -12.14 3.19 -10.44
CA ASP A 217 -11.03 3.21 -9.47
C ASP A 217 -10.03 4.35 -9.72
N GLU A 218 -10.12 5.06 -10.84
CA GLU A 218 -9.30 6.24 -11.16
C GLU A 218 -10.15 7.38 -11.75
N VAL A 219 -9.97 8.60 -11.23
CA VAL A 219 -10.58 9.81 -11.77
C VAL A 219 -9.52 10.87 -12.07
N LYS A 220 -9.62 11.49 -13.25
CA LYS A 220 -8.76 12.61 -13.65
C LYS A 220 -9.59 13.89 -13.71
N LEU A 221 -9.24 14.87 -12.89
CA LEU A 221 -9.95 16.13 -12.80
C LEU A 221 -8.99 17.30 -12.96
N SER A 222 -9.39 18.30 -13.73
CA SER A 222 -8.67 19.57 -13.77
C SER A 222 -9.10 20.48 -12.61
N GLN A 223 -8.22 21.36 -12.13
CA GLN A 223 -8.57 22.43 -11.17
C GLN A 223 -9.89 23.13 -11.56
N GLY A 224 -10.80 23.34 -10.61
CA GLY A 224 -12.12 23.95 -10.88
C GLY A 224 -13.12 23.05 -11.62
N SER A 225 -12.84 21.75 -11.79
CA SER A 225 -13.78 20.76 -12.35
C SER A 225 -14.39 19.87 -11.25
N SER A 226 -15.46 19.16 -11.61
CA SER A 226 -16.09 18.14 -10.77
C SER A 226 -16.32 16.82 -11.50
N ALA A 227 -16.46 15.73 -10.74
CA ALA A 227 -16.88 14.41 -11.21
C ALA A 227 -17.94 13.82 -10.28
N LEU A 228 -18.78 12.95 -10.86
CA LEU A 228 -19.71 12.11 -10.14
C LEU A 228 -19.26 10.66 -10.29
N LEU A 229 -19.21 9.94 -9.17
CA LEU A 229 -18.91 8.52 -9.08
C LEU A 229 -20.06 7.80 -8.38
N LYS A 230 -20.31 6.55 -8.75
CA LYS A 230 -21.25 5.68 -8.04
C LYS A 230 -20.49 4.78 -7.08
N VAL A 231 -20.88 4.85 -5.81
CA VAL A 231 -20.45 3.94 -4.77
C VAL A 231 -21.56 2.92 -4.57
N GLN A 232 -21.31 1.66 -4.88
CA GLN A 232 -22.26 0.57 -4.66
C GLN A 232 -21.87 -0.18 -3.41
N VAL A 233 -22.80 -0.30 -2.47
CA VAL A 233 -22.67 -1.12 -1.27
C VAL A 233 -23.59 -2.32 -1.44
N SER A 234 -23.03 -3.53 -1.34
CA SER A 234 -23.76 -4.78 -1.53
C SER A 234 -23.53 -5.75 -0.38
N GLY A 235 -24.38 -6.78 -0.31
CA GLY A 235 -24.36 -7.79 0.75
C GLY A 235 -25.63 -7.76 1.60
N TYR A 236 -25.52 -8.27 2.82
CA TYR A 236 -26.59 -8.38 3.79
C TYR A 236 -26.10 -8.01 5.19
N LEU A 237 -26.74 -7.03 5.81
CA LEU A 237 -26.56 -6.69 7.21
C LEU A 237 -27.92 -6.39 7.84
N GLY A 238 -28.14 -6.90 9.05
CA GLY A 238 -29.33 -6.61 9.85
C GLY A 238 -29.44 -5.16 10.33
N SER A 239 -28.45 -4.31 10.02
CA SER A 239 -28.36 -2.90 10.40
C SER A 239 -27.96 -2.04 9.20
N PRO A 240 -28.27 -0.72 9.20
CA PRO A 240 -27.81 0.16 8.14
C PRO A 240 -26.28 0.28 8.14
N VAL A 241 -25.73 0.59 6.98
CA VAL A 241 -24.32 0.85 6.73
C VAL A 241 -24.16 2.33 6.41
N SER A 242 -23.19 2.99 7.04
CA SER A 242 -22.79 4.36 6.74
C SER A 242 -21.57 4.37 5.81
N ILE A 243 -21.46 5.39 4.96
CA ILE A 243 -20.31 5.62 4.09
C ILE A 243 -19.50 6.80 4.63
N GLU A 244 -18.22 6.57 4.88
CA GLU A 244 -17.24 7.61 5.21
C GLU A 244 -16.24 7.77 4.08
N VAL A 245 -15.78 9.01 3.86
CA VAL A 245 -14.81 9.35 2.82
C VAL A 245 -13.65 10.08 3.47
N GLU A 246 -12.45 9.52 3.34
CA GLU A 246 -11.20 10.17 3.72
C GLU A 246 -10.54 10.70 2.45
N ALA A 247 -10.37 12.02 2.38
CA ALA A 247 -9.92 12.73 1.19
C ALA A 247 -8.84 13.77 1.54
N PRO A 248 -8.01 14.18 0.55
CA PRO A 248 -7.11 15.32 0.73
C PRO A 248 -7.86 16.58 1.19
N SER A 249 -7.23 17.39 2.05
CA SER A 249 -7.87 18.55 2.68
C SER A 249 -8.37 19.63 1.70
N PHE A 250 -7.82 19.68 0.49
CA PHE A 250 -8.27 20.61 -0.56
C PHE A 250 -9.47 20.10 -1.37
N LEU A 251 -9.84 18.83 -1.26
CA LEU A 251 -10.88 18.21 -2.08
C LEU A 251 -12.25 18.42 -1.43
N ASN A 252 -13.16 19.10 -2.13
CA ASN A 252 -14.55 19.18 -1.71
C ASN A 252 -15.31 17.94 -2.18
N TYR A 253 -16.12 17.34 -1.31
CA TYR A 253 -16.96 16.21 -1.69
C TYR A 253 -18.33 16.22 -1.01
N THR A 254 -19.30 15.58 -1.65
CA THR A 254 -20.61 15.26 -1.06
C THR A 254 -21.01 13.85 -1.47
N ILE A 255 -21.66 13.10 -0.57
CA ILE A 255 -22.17 11.76 -0.87
C ILE A 255 -23.65 11.64 -0.47
N SER A 256 -24.48 11.11 -1.36
CA SER A 256 -25.91 10.90 -1.08
C SER A 256 -26.49 9.67 -1.80
N PRO A 257 -27.24 8.81 -1.09
CA PRO A 257 -27.36 8.77 0.37
C PRO A 257 -26.02 8.44 1.05
N SER A 258 -25.77 8.91 2.27
CA SER A 258 -24.57 8.57 3.05
C SER A 258 -24.74 7.31 3.90
N GLN A 259 -25.95 6.74 3.95
CA GLN A 259 -26.26 5.52 4.69
C GLN A 259 -27.44 4.78 4.08
N GLY A 260 -27.52 3.47 4.32
CA GLY A 260 -28.62 2.63 3.86
C GLY A 260 -28.46 1.17 4.26
N TYR A 261 -29.50 0.37 4.09
CA TYR A 261 -29.40 -1.09 4.17
C TYR A 261 -28.84 -1.63 2.85
N PRO A 262 -27.80 -2.50 2.85
CA PRO A 262 -27.35 -3.18 1.65
C PRO A 262 -28.51 -3.96 0.97
N THR A 263 -28.67 -3.94 -0.35
CA THR A 263 -27.83 -3.26 -1.36
C THR A 263 -28.35 -1.86 -1.68
N PHE A 264 -27.47 -0.86 -1.70
CA PHE A 264 -27.80 0.52 -2.12
C PHE A 264 -26.67 1.16 -2.92
N VAL A 265 -27.00 2.25 -3.62
CA VAL A 265 -26.04 3.01 -4.44
C VAL A 265 -26.06 4.47 -3.99
N SER A 266 -24.86 5.01 -3.77
CA SER A 266 -24.64 6.41 -3.42
C SER A 266 -23.91 7.14 -4.55
N THR A 267 -24.23 8.42 -4.73
CA THR A 267 -23.52 9.29 -5.66
C THR A 267 -22.49 10.10 -4.89
N LEU A 268 -21.20 9.89 -5.19
CA LEU A 268 -20.08 10.67 -4.68
C LEU A 268 -19.75 11.78 -5.68
N ASN A 269 -19.99 13.03 -5.30
CA ASN A 269 -19.58 14.20 -6.05
C ASN A 269 -18.24 14.70 -5.52
N LEU A 270 -17.27 14.86 -6.41
CA LEU A 270 -15.93 15.38 -6.12
C LEU A 270 -15.77 16.71 -6.85
N SER A 271 -15.30 17.75 -6.16
CA SER A 271 -15.06 19.08 -6.74
C SER A 271 -13.70 19.61 -6.32
N LEU A 272 -12.90 20.00 -7.31
CA LEU A 272 -11.60 20.62 -7.08
C LEU A 272 -11.71 22.14 -7.07
N PRO A 273 -11.09 22.83 -6.09
CA PRO A 273 -10.93 24.28 -6.17
C PRO A 273 -10.00 24.68 -7.33
N GLU A 274 -10.01 25.96 -7.69
CA GLU A 274 -9.22 26.49 -8.82
C GLU A 274 -7.70 26.47 -8.57
N ASP A 275 -7.27 26.34 -7.32
CA ASP A 275 -5.88 26.34 -6.85
C ASP A 275 -5.45 24.98 -6.27
N ALA A 276 -6.26 23.93 -6.48
CA ALA A 276 -5.95 22.58 -6.02
C ALA A 276 -4.54 22.14 -6.46
N PRO A 277 -3.66 21.66 -5.55
CA PRO A 277 -2.30 21.30 -5.93
C PRO A 277 -2.29 20.14 -6.92
N GLY A 278 -1.54 20.27 -8.02
CA GLY A 278 -1.40 19.21 -9.02
C GLY A 278 -0.72 17.96 -8.47
N GLY A 279 -1.16 16.78 -8.90
CA GLY A 279 -0.58 15.53 -8.44
C GLY A 279 -1.52 14.33 -8.51
N VAL A 280 -1.09 13.23 -7.92
CA VAL A 280 -1.89 12.01 -7.75
C VAL A 280 -2.15 11.82 -6.26
N TYR A 281 -3.42 11.62 -5.91
CA TYR A 281 -3.91 11.50 -4.56
C TYR A 281 -4.74 10.24 -4.40
N THR A 282 -4.87 9.78 -3.16
CA THR A 282 -5.72 8.65 -2.80
C THR A 282 -6.91 9.18 -2.00
N VAL A 283 -8.11 8.74 -2.36
CA VAL A 283 -9.34 8.93 -1.59
C VAL A 283 -9.76 7.55 -1.09
N VAL A 284 -10.02 7.40 0.20
CA VAL A 284 -10.46 6.14 0.80
C VAL A 284 -11.95 6.25 1.10
N ILE A 285 -12.73 5.31 0.60
CA ILE A 285 -14.17 5.21 0.86
C ILE A 285 -14.38 3.98 1.74
N SER A 286 -15.00 4.17 2.91
CA SER A 286 -15.29 3.12 3.88
C SER A 286 -16.79 2.88 3.99
N ALA A 287 -17.24 1.64 3.82
CA ALA A 287 -18.56 1.18 4.24
C ALA A 287 -18.45 0.64 5.68
N ILE A 288 -19.23 1.21 6.59
CA ILE A 288 -19.14 0.97 8.03
C ILE A 288 -20.48 0.47 8.58
N GLY A 289 -20.46 -0.74 9.12
CA GLY A 289 -21.51 -1.32 9.96
C GLY A 289 -20.85 -2.25 11.00
N PRO A 290 -21.50 -3.35 11.41
CA PRO A 290 -20.87 -4.41 12.21
C PRO A 290 -19.61 -4.99 11.56
N ILE A 291 -19.51 -4.90 10.23
CA ILE A 291 -18.35 -5.22 9.41
C ILE A 291 -17.92 -3.94 8.69
N ARG A 292 -16.61 -3.74 8.52
CA ARG A 292 -16.04 -2.62 7.77
C ARG A 292 -15.37 -3.09 6.48
N LYS A 293 -15.59 -2.36 5.39
CA LYS A 293 -14.91 -2.55 4.11
C LYS A 293 -14.45 -1.22 3.54
N ASN A 294 -13.26 -1.20 2.94
CA ASN A 294 -12.67 0.00 2.36
C ASN A 294 -12.35 -0.25 0.89
N ILE A 295 -12.49 0.80 0.07
CA ILE A 295 -12.01 0.85 -1.31
C ILE A 295 -11.26 2.17 -1.54
N THR A 296 -10.27 2.15 -2.43
CA THR A 296 -9.44 3.32 -2.74
C THR A 296 -9.74 3.82 -4.15
N LEU A 297 -9.88 5.14 -4.29
CA LEU A 297 -9.97 5.85 -5.55
C LEU A 297 -8.67 6.64 -5.78
N LYS A 298 -8.08 6.49 -6.97
CA LYS A 298 -6.94 7.28 -7.42
C LYS A 298 -7.42 8.57 -8.09
N LEU A 299 -7.18 9.71 -7.47
CA LEU A 299 -7.51 11.04 -8.00
C LEU A 299 -6.26 11.69 -8.63
N THR A 300 -6.29 11.95 -9.93
CA THR A 300 -5.25 12.75 -10.60
C THR A 300 -5.75 14.18 -10.80
N VAL A 301 -5.09 15.14 -10.16
CA VAL A 301 -5.34 16.57 -10.30
C VAL A 301 -4.48 17.15 -11.41
N ILE A 302 -5.15 17.64 -12.46
CA ILE A 302 -4.55 18.30 -13.61
C ILE A 302 -4.60 19.81 -13.39
N GLU A 303 -3.44 20.44 -13.24
CA GLU A 303 -3.37 21.90 -13.12
C GLU A 303 -3.86 22.56 -14.41
N ARG A 304 -4.85 23.48 -14.33
CA ARG A 304 -5.30 24.23 -15.51
C ARG A 304 -4.30 25.31 -15.95
N ARG A 305 -3.49 25.80 -15.01
CA ARG A 305 -2.45 26.82 -15.24
C ARG A 305 -1.21 26.47 -14.43
N GLY A 306 -0.28 25.74 -15.02
CA GLY A 306 0.96 25.32 -14.36
C GLY A 306 1.94 24.68 -15.33
N TYR A 307 2.74 23.74 -14.85
CA TYR A 307 3.72 23.05 -15.69
C TYR A 307 4.12 21.69 -15.10
N VAL A 308 4.57 20.78 -15.94
CA VAL A 308 5.15 19.49 -15.55
C VAL A 308 6.65 19.52 -15.80
N ILE A 309 7.43 19.04 -14.84
CA ILE A 309 8.88 18.84 -14.98
C ILE A 309 9.17 17.35 -15.01
N SER A 310 9.84 16.88 -16.06
CA SER A 310 10.37 15.52 -16.10
C SER A 310 11.70 15.48 -15.35
N CYS A 311 11.68 14.94 -14.13
CA CYS A 311 12.86 14.73 -13.30
C CYS A 311 13.08 13.23 -13.04
N PRO A 312 14.29 12.69 -13.26
CA PRO A 312 14.58 11.30 -12.92
C PRO A 312 14.60 11.09 -11.41
N SER A 313 14.28 9.88 -10.97
CA SER A 313 14.37 9.51 -9.54
C SER A 313 15.82 9.31 -9.08
N SER A 314 16.72 8.91 -9.98
CA SER A 314 18.13 8.67 -9.64
C SER A 314 19.08 8.90 -10.82
N VAL A 315 20.37 9.09 -10.51
CA VAL A 315 21.45 9.20 -11.49
C VAL A 315 22.76 8.62 -10.95
N ASP A 316 23.42 7.79 -11.76
CA ASP A 316 24.77 7.29 -11.47
C ASP A 316 25.85 8.18 -12.09
N LEU A 317 26.90 8.44 -11.33
CA LEU A 317 28.08 9.20 -11.70
C LEU A 317 29.36 8.37 -11.56
N ILE A 318 30.37 8.76 -12.32
CA ILE A 318 31.75 8.30 -12.16
C ILE A 318 32.50 9.45 -11.48
N SER A 319 33.15 9.19 -10.35
CA SER A 319 33.84 10.22 -9.55
C SER A 319 34.78 11.09 -10.42
N GLY A 320 34.69 12.41 -10.30
CA GLY A 320 35.52 13.35 -11.07
C GLY A 320 35.09 13.55 -12.53
N PHE A 321 34.13 12.79 -13.06
CA PHE A 321 33.61 13.01 -14.43
C PHE A 321 32.39 13.92 -14.40
N ARG A 322 32.25 14.73 -15.45
CA ARG A 322 31.08 15.57 -15.68
C ARG A 322 29.94 14.76 -16.30
N LYS A 323 28.72 15.00 -15.83
CA LYS A 323 27.49 14.50 -16.45
C LYS A 323 26.45 15.59 -16.55
N ASP A 324 25.89 15.77 -17.74
CA ASP A 324 24.78 16.69 -17.98
C ASP A 324 23.44 15.91 -17.98
N LEU A 325 22.45 16.42 -17.24
CA LEU A 325 21.11 15.87 -17.12
C LEU A 325 20.08 16.89 -17.63
N THR A 326 19.25 16.50 -18.59
CA THR A 326 18.21 17.36 -19.15
C THR A 326 16.89 17.19 -18.40
N LEU A 327 16.37 18.28 -17.83
CA LEU A 327 15.03 18.34 -17.24
C LEU A 327 14.08 19.06 -18.20
N LYS A 328 13.05 18.35 -18.66
CA LYS A 328 12.07 18.89 -19.61
C LYS A 328 10.92 19.58 -18.87
N VAL A 329 10.59 20.79 -19.25
CA VAL A 329 9.46 21.56 -18.70
C VAL A 329 8.39 21.75 -19.76
N VAL A 330 7.17 21.31 -19.46
CA VAL A 330 6.00 21.38 -20.36
C VAL A 330 4.89 22.16 -19.68
N PRO A 331 4.29 23.19 -20.31
CA PRO A 331 3.18 23.92 -19.69
C PRO A 331 1.94 23.03 -19.59
N THR A 332 1.10 23.30 -18.58
CA THR A 332 -0.27 22.78 -18.50
C THR A 332 -1.26 23.91 -18.80
N GLY A 333 -2.27 23.58 -19.62
CA GLY A 333 -3.24 24.56 -20.12
C GLY A 333 -2.58 25.71 -20.88
N ASN A 334 -2.86 26.95 -20.50
CA ASN A 334 -2.33 28.16 -21.14
C ASN A 334 -1.21 28.85 -20.33
N PHE A 335 -0.54 28.12 -19.45
CA PHE A 335 0.55 28.66 -18.65
C PHE A 335 1.72 29.17 -19.51
N SER A 336 2.12 30.42 -19.27
CA SER A 336 3.22 31.10 -19.97
C SER A 336 4.17 31.83 -19.02
N GLY A 337 4.04 31.58 -17.71
CA GLY A 337 4.87 32.18 -16.67
C GLY A 337 6.34 31.78 -16.79
N GLU A 338 7.23 32.66 -16.34
CA GLU A 338 8.66 32.35 -16.21
C GLU A 338 8.90 31.47 -14.99
N ILE A 339 9.79 30.49 -15.14
CA ILE A 339 10.20 29.54 -14.10
C ILE A 339 11.70 29.69 -13.90
N ALA A 340 12.13 29.92 -12.66
CA ALA A 340 13.53 29.98 -12.25
C ALA A 340 13.91 28.72 -11.47
N ALA A 341 15.03 28.08 -11.80
CA ALA A 341 15.56 26.92 -11.10
C ALA A 341 16.68 27.31 -10.12
N SER A 342 16.73 26.66 -8.97
CA SER A 342 17.75 26.85 -7.93
C SER A 342 18.03 25.55 -7.18
N ILE A 343 19.28 25.32 -6.80
CA ILE A 343 19.66 24.17 -5.98
C ILE A 343 19.29 24.47 -4.52
N LEU A 344 18.46 23.63 -3.91
CA LEU A 344 18.08 23.74 -2.49
C LEU A 344 19.04 22.96 -1.60
N GLU A 345 19.41 21.76 -2.02
CA GLU A 345 20.26 20.85 -1.26
C GLU A 345 21.09 20.03 -2.24
N ALA A 346 22.39 19.92 -1.98
CA ALA A 346 23.30 19.05 -2.71
C ALA A 346 24.31 18.44 -1.74
N PRO A 347 24.77 17.21 -1.97
CA PRO A 347 25.85 16.63 -1.18
C PRO A 347 27.12 17.48 -1.27
N SER A 348 27.90 17.57 -0.19
CA SER A 348 29.14 18.36 -0.16
C SER A 348 30.21 17.89 -1.15
N TRP A 349 30.11 16.63 -1.60
CA TRP A 349 30.98 16.03 -2.61
C TRP A 349 30.51 16.24 -4.06
N LEU A 350 29.39 16.95 -4.28
CA LEU A 350 28.78 17.14 -5.59
C LEU A 350 28.65 18.63 -5.94
N ASN A 351 29.37 19.06 -6.97
CA ASN A 351 29.15 20.36 -7.58
C ASN A 351 28.02 20.26 -8.61
N VAL A 352 27.03 21.15 -8.48
CA VAL A 352 25.86 21.19 -9.36
C VAL A 352 25.65 22.60 -9.88
N SER A 353 25.44 22.74 -11.19
CA SER A 353 24.97 23.99 -11.80
C SER A 353 23.77 23.73 -12.71
N VAL A 354 22.95 24.76 -12.92
CA VAL A 354 21.76 24.69 -13.77
C VAL A 354 21.80 25.78 -14.84
N SER A 355 21.55 25.40 -16.09
CA SER A 355 21.52 26.33 -17.23
C SER A 355 20.42 25.98 -18.24
N PRO A 356 19.65 26.95 -18.74
CA PRO A 356 19.58 28.34 -18.26
C PRO A 356 19.06 28.37 -16.80
N SER A 357 19.30 29.44 -16.02
CA SER A 357 18.75 29.52 -14.65
C SER A 357 17.25 29.82 -14.62
N LYS A 358 16.67 30.22 -15.76
CA LYS A 358 15.24 30.50 -15.92
C LYS A 358 14.76 30.37 -17.37
N GLY A 359 13.46 30.18 -17.55
CA GLY A 359 12.84 30.12 -18.88
C GLY A 359 11.31 30.06 -18.84
N ARG A 360 10.68 30.13 -20.00
CA ARG A 360 9.21 29.99 -20.17
C ARG A 360 8.90 28.68 -20.89
N PRO A 361 7.96 27.84 -20.39
CA PRO A 361 7.59 26.60 -21.04
C PRO A 361 7.02 26.78 -22.46
N PRO A 362 7.29 25.83 -23.39
CA PRO A 362 8.16 24.66 -23.22
C PRO A 362 9.65 25.01 -23.33
N PHE A 363 10.45 24.52 -22.39
CA PHE A 363 11.92 24.64 -22.45
C PHE A 363 12.57 23.53 -21.62
N ASN A 364 13.90 23.43 -21.71
CA ASN A 364 14.69 22.48 -20.94
C ASN A 364 15.67 23.20 -20.03
N PHE A 365 15.85 22.67 -18.82
CA PHE A 365 17.01 22.94 -17.99
C PHE A 365 18.06 21.85 -18.22
N THR A 366 19.33 22.22 -18.24
CA THR A 366 20.47 21.30 -18.17
C THR A 366 21.10 21.44 -16.80
N LEU A 367 21.11 20.35 -16.04
CA LEU A 367 21.88 20.22 -14.80
C LEU A 367 23.25 19.65 -15.13
N THR A 368 24.31 20.37 -14.79
CA THR A 368 25.68 19.87 -14.89
C THR A 368 26.12 19.37 -13.52
N LEU A 369 26.44 18.09 -13.44
CA LEU A 369 26.86 17.38 -12.23
C LEU A 369 28.36 17.05 -12.32
N LYS A 370 29.15 17.46 -11.33
CA LYS A 370 30.59 17.13 -11.20
C LYS A 370 30.86 16.72 -9.76
N SER A 371 31.12 15.43 -9.52
CA SER A 371 31.53 14.96 -8.19
C SER A 371 33.02 15.20 -7.97
N LEU A 372 33.43 15.27 -6.70
CA LEU A 372 34.85 15.25 -6.31
C LEU A 372 35.53 13.96 -6.80
N PRO A 373 36.86 13.98 -7.00
CA PRO A 373 37.62 12.77 -7.27
C PRO A 373 37.51 11.79 -6.09
N ASP A 374 37.54 10.49 -6.38
CA ASP A 374 37.56 9.39 -5.40
C ASP A 374 36.39 9.32 -4.41
N VAL A 375 35.19 9.71 -4.85
CA VAL A 375 33.99 9.57 -4.02
C VAL A 375 33.14 8.37 -4.43
N GLU A 376 32.97 7.44 -3.50
CA GLU A 376 31.94 6.40 -3.52
C GLU A 376 30.90 6.67 -2.43
N ALA A 377 29.74 7.18 -2.85
CA ALA A 377 28.69 7.64 -1.94
C ALA A 377 27.33 7.68 -2.65
N SER A 378 26.26 7.74 -1.85
CA SER A 378 24.92 8.12 -2.30
C SER A 378 24.44 9.34 -1.52
N GLY A 379 23.68 10.21 -2.16
CA GLY A 379 23.16 11.44 -1.57
C GLY A 379 21.97 11.99 -2.34
N ARG A 380 21.30 12.99 -1.74
CA ARG A 380 20.09 13.59 -2.32
C ARG A 380 20.39 14.98 -2.89
N LEU A 381 19.96 15.20 -4.14
CA LEU A 381 19.95 16.51 -4.79
C LEU A 381 18.52 17.03 -4.83
N LYS A 382 18.25 18.17 -4.20
CA LYS A 382 16.95 18.86 -4.25
C LYS A 382 17.04 20.14 -5.05
N ILE A 383 16.11 20.32 -5.98
CA ILE A 383 16.04 21.49 -6.87
C ILE A 383 14.67 22.13 -6.72
N ALA A 384 14.64 23.45 -6.54
CA ALA A 384 13.42 24.25 -6.55
C ALA A 384 13.23 24.96 -7.88
N PHE A 385 11.99 24.93 -8.36
CA PHE A 385 11.50 25.68 -9.50
C PHE A 385 10.49 26.69 -9.00
N ARG A 386 10.81 27.98 -9.13
CA ARG A 386 10.02 29.09 -8.60
C ARG A 386 9.42 29.90 -9.75
N GLY A 387 8.21 30.38 -9.55
CA GLY A 387 7.47 31.17 -10.53
C GLY A 387 6.07 31.43 -10.00
N GLN A 388 5.09 31.61 -10.89
CA GLN A 388 3.67 31.68 -10.49
C GLN A 388 3.19 30.39 -9.80
N VAL A 389 3.74 29.24 -10.21
CA VAL A 389 3.58 27.95 -9.52
C VAL A 389 4.96 27.47 -9.13
N SER A 390 5.17 27.15 -7.86
CA SER A 390 6.45 26.63 -7.37
C SER A 390 6.43 25.11 -7.25
N LYS A 391 7.45 24.43 -7.74
CA LYS A 391 7.63 22.98 -7.67
C LYS A 391 9.02 22.62 -7.17
N GLN A 392 9.20 21.40 -6.71
CA GLN A 392 10.49 20.87 -6.32
C GLN A 392 10.67 19.48 -6.92
N CYS A 393 11.92 19.09 -7.16
CA CYS A 393 12.25 17.73 -7.53
C CYS A 393 13.44 17.24 -6.69
N GLU A 394 13.47 15.94 -6.44
CA GLU A 394 14.52 15.27 -5.68
C GLU A 394 15.09 14.13 -6.53
N VAL A 395 16.43 14.06 -6.59
CA VAL A 395 17.16 13.06 -7.36
C VAL A 395 18.15 12.36 -6.42
N GLU A 396 18.11 11.02 -6.38
CA GLU A 396 19.16 10.24 -5.72
C GLU A 396 20.42 10.21 -6.62
N VAL A 397 21.52 10.72 -6.12
CA VAL A 397 22.80 10.72 -6.84
C VAL A 397 23.70 9.65 -6.24
N ARG A 398 24.12 8.70 -7.07
CA ARG A 398 25.05 7.63 -6.70
C ARG A 398 26.35 7.84 -7.45
N THR A 399 27.47 7.72 -6.75
CA THR A 399 28.80 7.86 -7.35
C THR A 399 29.64 6.63 -7.00
N ARG A 400 30.44 6.20 -7.97
CA ARG A 400 31.47 5.18 -7.78
C ARG A 400 32.84 5.74 -8.14
N ILE A 401 33.87 5.20 -7.52
CA ILE A 401 35.25 5.53 -7.86
C ILE A 401 35.51 5.12 -9.31
N ARG A 402 36.20 6.00 -10.04
CA ARG A 402 36.60 5.75 -11.42
C ARG A 402 37.80 4.80 -11.47
N ARG A 403 37.81 3.96 -12.50
CA ARG A 403 38.92 3.04 -12.78
C ARG A 403 39.83 3.66 -13.82
N VAL A 404 41.09 3.90 -13.45
CA VAL A 404 42.09 4.48 -14.35
C VAL A 404 43.17 3.44 -14.68
N ALA A 405 43.55 3.36 -15.96
CA ALA A 405 44.66 2.56 -16.40
C ALA A 405 45.77 3.37 -17.08
N ILE A 406 47.01 2.92 -16.96
CA ILE A 406 48.15 3.39 -17.74
C ILE A 406 48.57 2.30 -18.71
N TYR A 407 48.71 2.66 -19.98
CA TYR A 407 49.22 1.79 -21.04
C TYR A 407 50.48 2.41 -21.66
N SER A 408 51.65 1.83 -21.39
CA SER A 408 52.92 2.39 -21.84
C SER A 408 54.06 1.37 -21.80
N ASN A 409 55.08 1.59 -22.63
CA ASN A 409 56.32 0.81 -22.55
C ASN A 409 57.06 1.08 -21.22
N ASP A 410 58.03 0.24 -20.89
CA ASP A 410 58.79 0.29 -19.64
C ASP A 410 59.57 1.58 -19.43
N ILE A 411 59.96 2.27 -20.49
CA ILE A 411 60.77 3.48 -20.37
C ILE A 411 59.86 4.67 -20.05
N ASP A 412 58.77 4.86 -20.80
CA ASP A 412 57.78 5.91 -20.57
C ASP A 412 57.12 5.74 -19.19
N TRP A 413 56.85 4.48 -18.77
CA TRP A 413 56.43 4.18 -17.42
C TRP A 413 57.45 4.58 -16.36
N LYS A 414 58.72 4.18 -16.50
CA LYS A 414 59.76 4.49 -15.50
C LYS A 414 59.97 5.98 -15.29
N LEU A 415 59.85 6.78 -16.35
CA LEU A 415 60.00 8.24 -16.28
C LEU A 415 58.81 8.92 -15.59
N SER A 416 57.60 8.37 -15.73
CA SER A 416 56.36 9.03 -15.27
C SER A 416 55.77 8.44 -13.99
N LYS A 417 56.13 7.20 -13.62
CA LYS A 417 55.49 6.43 -12.54
C LYS A 417 55.48 7.13 -11.19
N GLY A 418 56.56 7.85 -10.85
CA GLY A 418 56.70 8.48 -9.54
C GLY A 418 55.62 9.52 -9.32
N LEU A 419 55.43 10.38 -10.34
CA LEU A 419 54.42 11.42 -10.33
C LEU A 419 53.01 10.84 -10.39
N ILE A 420 52.76 9.89 -11.31
CA ILE A 420 51.45 9.22 -11.44
C ILE A 420 51.01 8.58 -10.12
N ILE A 421 51.90 7.81 -9.48
CA ILE A 421 51.59 7.13 -8.21
C ILE A 421 51.40 8.16 -7.08
N SER A 422 52.20 9.24 -7.05
CA SER A 422 52.05 10.26 -6.02
C SER A 422 50.66 10.94 -6.07
N TYR A 423 50.15 11.26 -7.27
CA TYR A 423 48.83 11.86 -7.42
C TYR A 423 47.69 10.86 -7.34
N SER A 424 47.89 9.61 -7.78
CA SER A 424 46.95 8.53 -7.50
C SER A 424 46.72 8.38 -5.99
N ASN A 425 47.79 8.41 -5.19
CA ASN A 425 47.68 8.34 -3.74
C ASN A 425 47.06 9.60 -3.12
N SER A 426 47.39 10.79 -3.62
CA SER A 426 46.87 12.04 -3.04
C SER A 426 45.40 12.30 -3.39
N THR A 427 44.96 11.85 -4.57
CA THR A 427 43.56 11.98 -5.02
C THR A 427 42.70 10.81 -4.57
N GLY A 428 43.31 9.69 -4.19
CA GLY A 428 42.63 8.42 -3.86
C GLY A 428 42.22 7.59 -5.09
N VAL A 429 42.34 8.14 -6.31
CA VAL A 429 41.94 7.46 -7.54
C VAL A 429 42.89 6.30 -7.85
N PRO A 430 42.40 5.05 -7.95
CA PRO A 430 43.23 3.88 -8.23
C PRO A 430 43.70 3.86 -9.69
N VAL A 431 45.02 3.72 -9.86
CA VAL A 431 45.68 3.65 -11.17
C VAL A 431 46.34 2.29 -11.38
N HIS A 432 45.97 1.60 -12.45
CA HIS A 432 46.50 0.28 -12.79
C HIS A 432 47.35 0.33 -14.06
N ARG A 433 48.57 -0.22 -14.04
CA ARG A 433 49.32 -0.43 -15.29
C ARG A 433 48.82 -1.70 -15.97
N ILE A 434 48.44 -1.59 -17.23
CA ILE A 434 47.95 -2.71 -18.05
C ILE A 434 48.84 -2.91 -19.28
N ASN A 435 48.79 -4.11 -19.87
CA ASN A 435 49.55 -4.47 -21.06
C ASN A 435 48.72 -5.07 -22.19
N ASP A 436 47.40 -5.16 -22.03
CA ASP A 436 46.48 -5.68 -23.02
C ASP A 436 45.41 -4.64 -23.35
N THR A 437 45.29 -4.30 -24.64
CA THR A 437 44.29 -3.36 -25.14
C THR A 437 42.86 -3.89 -25.02
N SER A 438 42.68 -5.21 -24.93
CA SER A 438 41.36 -5.82 -24.70
C SER A 438 40.74 -5.41 -23.36
N LEU A 439 41.57 -4.99 -22.41
CA LEU A 439 41.15 -4.56 -21.08
C LEU A 439 40.68 -3.09 -21.03
N PHE A 440 40.83 -2.31 -22.11
CA PHE A 440 40.52 -0.87 -22.09
C PHE A 440 39.06 -0.60 -21.67
N SER A 441 38.13 -1.41 -22.15
CA SER A 441 36.70 -1.33 -21.82
C SER A 441 36.38 -1.57 -20.33
N ASN A 442 37.32 -2.14 -19.56
CA ASN A 442 37.18 -2.33 -18.13
C ASN A 442 37.52 -1.07 -17.32
N TYR A 443 37.99 0.00 -17.97
CA TYR A 443 38.40 1.24 -17.32
C TYR A 443 37.54 2.41 -17.82
N ASP A 444 37.35 3.40 -16.96
CA ASP A 444 36.65 4.64 -17.32
C ASP A 444 37.59 5.59 -18.07
N LEU A 445 38.89 5.53 -17.73
CA LEU A 445 39.97 6.29 -18.36
C LEU A 445 41.19 5.38 -18.59
N VAL A 446 41.74 5.42 -19.79
CA VAL A 446 43.04 4.82 -20.13
C VAL A 446 43.98 5.92 -20.61
N ILE A 447 45.11 6.08 -19.92
CA ILE A 447 46.16 7.03 -20.28
C ILE A 447 47.28 6.26 -21.02
N VAL A 448 47.46 6.59 -22.29
CA VAL A 448 48.52 6.04 -23.14
C VAL A 448 49.70 7.01 -23.13
N LEU A 449 50.88 6.53 -22.73
CA LEU A 449 52.10 7.34 -22.75
C LEU A 449 52.96 6.97 -23.96
N GLY A 450 53.29 7.99 -24.76
CA GLY A 450 54.18 7.87 -25.92
C GLY A 450 53.46 8.07 -27.25
N GLY A 451 54.20 8.57 -28.25
CA GLY A 451 53.68 8.88 -29.58
C GLY A 451 53.64 7.72 -30.57
N HIS A 452 53.31 8.02 -31.83
CA HIS A 452 53.19 7.02 -32.91
C HIS A 452 54.48 6.26 -33.24
N LYS A 453 55.65 6.78 -32.81
CA LYS A 453 56.96 6.14 -32.95
C LYS A 453 57.51 5.54 -31.65
N ALA A 454 56.70 5.50 -30.58
CA ALA A 454 57.11 4.88 -29.32
C ALA A 454 57.40 3.37 -29.53
N PRO A 455 58.53 2.85 -28.99
CA PRO A 455 58.88 1.44 -29.12
C PRO A 455 57.91 0.58 -28.32
N THR A 456 57.61 -0.61 -28.84
CA THR A 456 56.79 -1.62 -28.15
C THR A 456 57.66 -2.52 -27.25
N ASP A 457 57.03 -3.11 -26.24
CA ASP A 457 57.64 -4.11 -25.36
C ASP A 457 56.56 -5.01 -24.73
N LYS A 458 56.91 -5.82 -23.72
CA LYS A 458 55.97 -6.71 -23.04
C LYS A 458 54.82 -6.01 -22.30
N TRP A 459 54.96 -4.71 -22.02
CA TRP A 459 53.95 -3.88 -21.36
C TRP A 459 53.18 -3.00 -22.33
N MET A 460 53.71 -2.78 -23.52
CA MET A 460 53.00 -2.15 -24.63
C MET A 460 53.22 -2.94 -25.92
N PRO A 461 52.58 -4.12 -26.08
CA PRO A 461 52.77 -4.97 -27.26
C PRO A 461 52.31 -4.31 -28.56
N LYS A 462 51.34 -3.39 -28.48
CA LYS A 462 50.78 -2.64 -29.61
C LYS A 462 50.92 -1.14 -29.35
N ASN A 463 51.50 -0.40 -30.29
CA ASN A 463 51.52 1.07 -30.20
C ASN A 463 50.15 1.64 -30.59
N VAL A 464 49.27 1.84 -29.60
CA VAL A 464 47.92 2.40 -29.80
C VAL A 464 47.97 3.80 -30.39
N ALA A 465 48.92 4.63 -29.98
CA ALA A 465 49.07 6.00 -30.52
C ALA A 465 49.30 6.00 -32.04
N SER A 466 50.05 5.02 -32.56
CA SER A 466 50.32 4.92 -34.00
C SER A 466 49.07 4.70 -34.86
N SER A 467 48.11 3.93 -34.35
CA SER A 467 46.84 3.65 -35.02
C SER A 467 45.78 4.71 -34.76
N SER A 468 45.82 5.40 -33.62
CA SER A 468 44.79 6.36 -33.21
C SER A 468 45.05 7.81 -33.67
N MET A 469 46.28 8.10 -34.11
CA MET A 469 46.68 9.40 -34.64
C MET A 469 46.49 9.50 -36.16
N ASN A 470 46.00 10.64 -36.65
CA ASN A 470 45.97 10.97 -38.08
C ASN A 470 47.33 11.54 -38.55
N GLU A 471 47.53 11.66 -39.87
CA GLU A 471 48.80 12.11 -40.45
C GLU A 471 49.20 13.54 -40.03
N SER A 472 48.23 14.42 -39.75
CA SER A 472 48.51 15.78 -39.27
C SER A 472 49.00 15.79 -37.82
N GLU A 473 48.41 14.96 -36.96
CA GLU A 473 48.85 14.76 -35.57
C GLU A 473 50.26 14.17 -35.53
N LYS A 474 50.51 13.11 -36.32
CA LYS A 474 51.85 12.50 -36.45
C LYS A 474 52.90 13.52 -36.91
N ALA A 475 52.61 14.28 -37.97
CA ALA A 475 53.53 15.29 -38.50
C ALA A 475 53.79 16.43 -37.50
N SER A 476 52.79 16.81 -36.71
CA SER A 476 52.94 17.83 -35.66
C SER A 476 53.87 17.37 -34.54
N LEU A 477 53.75 16.11 -34.13
CA LEU A 477 54.63 15.52 -33.13
C LEU A 477 56.09 15.46 -33.63
N GLU A 478 56.30 15.12 -34.91
CA GLU A 478 57.64 15.07 -35.52
C GLU A 478 58.31 16.45 -35.62
N ARG A 479 57.50 17.51 -35.83
CA ARG A 479 57.95 18.91 -35.76
C ARG A 479 58.27 19.38 -34.35
N GLY A 480 58.05 18.56 -33.32
CA GLY A 480 58.35 18.92 -31.92
C GLY A 480 57.20 19.48 -31.13
N LYS A 481 55.96 19.39 -31.64
CA LYS A 481 54.78 19.82 -30.89
C LYS A 481 54.24 18.66 -30.04
N ASP A 482 54.27 18.83 -28.73
CA ASP A 482 53.69 17.89 -27.77
C ASP A 482 52.15 17.87 -27.89
N LEU A 483 51.55 16.67 -27.84
CA LEU A 483 50.13 16.44 -28.09
C LEU A 483 49.47 15.70 -26.93
N ILE A 484 48.26 16.16 -26.59
CA ILE A 484 47.32 15.44 -25.73
C ILE A 484 46.09 15.17 -26.58
N ILE A 485 45.76 13.90 -26.77
CA ILE A 485 44.69 13.48 -27.68
C ILE A 485 43.67 12.69 -26.88
N VAL A 486 42.41 13.11 -26.95
CA VAL A 486 41.31 12.37 -26.32
C VAL A 486 40.49 11.67 -27.40
N ARG A 487 40.21 10.39 -27.16
CA ARG A 487 39.30 9.56 -27.95
C ARG A 487 38.31 8.89 -27.00
N LYS A 488 37.10 8.64 -27.48
CA LYS A 488 36.09 7.89 -26.75
C LYS A 488 35.86 6.55 -27.45
N GLU A 489 36.10 5.47 -26.73
CA GLU A 489 35.91 4.09 -27.20
C GLU A 489 34.80 3.44 -26.36
N GLY A 490 33.57 3.45 -26.87
CA GLY A 490 32.40 3.05 -26.08
C GLY A 490 32.20 3.97 -24.87
N SER A 491 32.28 3.41 -23.67
CA SER A 491 32.22 4.16 -22.40
C SER A 491 33.58 4.64 -21.89
N THR A 492 34.68 4.15 -22.46
CA THR A 492 36.04 4.44 -22.00
C THR A 492 36.59 5.69 -22.69
N ILE A 493 37.23 6.56 -21.91
CA ILE A 493 38.04 7.66 -22.44
C ILE A 493 39.47 7.15 -22.62
N VAL A 494 40.01 7.24 -23.82
CA VAL A 494 41.42 6.95 -24.12
C VAL A 494 42.13 8.27 -24.36
N MET A 495 43.07 8.59 -23.47
CA MET A 495 43.86 9.82 -23.51
C MET A 495 45.31 9.48 -23.86
N ILE A 496 45.81 9.99 -24.98
CA ILE A 496 47.19 9.80 -25.42
C ILE A 496 47.99 11.05 -25.09
N ILE A 497 49.02 10.88 -24.25
CA ILE A 497 49.98 11.91 -23.89
C ILE A 497 51.28 11.59 -24.63
N ALA A 498 51.63 12.43 -25.60
CA ALA A 498 52.73 12.16 -26.51
C ALA A 498 53.60 13.41 -26.72
N GLY A 499 54.88 13.30 -26.38
CA GLY A 499 55.90 14.24 -26.80
C GLY A 499 56.78 13.68 -27.93
N LYS A 500 57.57 14.55 -28.57
CA LYS A 500 58.49 14.13 -29.66
C LYS A 500 59.45 13.03 -29.23
N THR A 501 59.92 13.10 -27.98
CA THR A 501 60.73 12.06 -27.34
C THR A 501 60.04 11.56 -26.06
N ARG A 502 60.53 10.44 -25.53
CA ARG A 502 60.12 9.94 -24.21
C ARG A 502 60.33 10.95 -23.07
N GLN A 503 61.37 11.79 -23.18
CA GLN A 503 61.62 12.85 -22.20
C GLN A 503 60.60 13.98 -22.33
N ASN A 504 60.21 14.34 -23.56
CA ASN A 504 59.12 15.30 -23.77
C ASN A 504 57.77 14.75 -23.28
N THR A 505 57.51 13.45 -23.49
CA THR A 505 56.31 12.79 -22.96
C THR A 505 56.27 12.87 -21.44
N ALA A 506 57.36 12.53 -20.75
CA ALA A 506 57.45 12.64 -19.30
C ALA A 506 57.33 14.10 -18.82
N ALA A 507 57.98 15.04 -19.52
CA ALA A 507 57.88 16.47 -19.22
C ALA A 507 56.44 16.99 -19.35
N LEU A 508 55.68 16.48 -20.33
CA LEU A 508 54.27 16.81 -20.52
C LEU A 508 53.38 16.26 -19.41
N VAL A 509 53.64 15.04 -18.93
CA VAL A 509 52.93 14.47 -17.75
C VAL A 509 53.13 15.36 -16.52
N SER A 510 54.30 15.98 -16.37
CA SER A 510 54.65 16.89 -15.27
C SER A 510 54.39 18.37 -15.56
N SER A 511 53.88 18.73 -16.74
CA SER A 511 53.72 20.14 -17.09
C SER A 511 52.47 20.72 -16.47
N ASP A 512 52.56 21.94 -15.96
CA ASP A 512 51.44 22.79 -15.60
C ASP A 512 51.18 23.72 -16.79
N ARG A 513 50.11 23.45 -17.55
CA ARG A 513 49.83 24.13 -18.83
C ARG A 513 48.98 25.37 -18.68
N ASP A 514 48.07 25.38 -17.71
CA ASP A 514 47.15 26.48 -17.46
C ASP A 514 47.67 27.43 -16.36
N GLY A 515 48.75 27.05 -15.65
CA GLY A 515 49.45 27.87 -14.67
C GLY A 515 48.77 27.85 -13.30
N ASP A 516 47.93 26.85 -13.02
CA ASP A 516 47.19 26.73 -11.77
C ASP A 516 48.01 26.12 -10.62
N GLY A 517 49.24 25.70 -10.91
CA GLY A 517 50.18 25.09 -9.98
C GLY A 517 50.07 23.57 -9.88
N PHE A 518 49.19 22.93 -10.63
CA PHE A 518 49.03 21.48 -10.68
C PHE A 518 49.58 20.91 -12.02
N PRO A 519 50.32 19.80 -11.98
CA PRO A 519 50.77 19.17 -13.21
C PRO A 519 49.60 18.46 -13.90
N LEU A 520 49.70 18.31 -15.23
CA LEU A 520 48.71 17.67 -16.09
C LEU A 520 48.17 16.36 -15.54
N ILE A 521 49.03 15.50 -14.99
CA ILE A 521 48.57 14.22 -14.43
C ILE A 521 47.67 14.39 -13.21
N ALA A 522 47.90 15.40 -12.38
CA ALA A 522 47.07 15.70 -11.22
C ALA A 522 45.69 16.19 -11.67
N GLU A 523 45.64 17.04 -12.69
CA GLU A 523 44.38 17.51 -13.29
C GLU A 523 43.61 16.33 -13.89
N ILE A 524 44.25 15.50 -14.74
CA ILE A 524 43.62 14.31 -15.31
C ILE A 524 43.08 13.39 -14.19
N LEU A 525 43.82 13.26 -13.09
CA LEU A 525 43.45 12.44 -11.92
C LEU A 525 42.49 13.12 -10.92
N SER A 526 42.14 14.40 -11.10
CA SER A 526 41.19 15.12 -10.23
C SER A 526 39.92 15.61 -10.95
N GLU A 527 40.01 15.82 -12.26
CA GLU A 527 39.02 16.54 -13.08
C GLU A 527 38.40 15.63 -14.15
N ASP A 528 37.49 16.21 -14.95
CA ASP A 528 36.97 15.56 -16.15
C ASP A 528 38.06 15.58 -17.24
N PRO A 529 38.51 14.41 -17.74
CA PRO A 529 39.62 14.35 -18.70
C PRO A 529 39.36 15.09 -20.02
N ILE A 530 38.10 15.30 -20.41
CA ILE A 530 37.73 16.05 -21.63
C ILE A 530 37.85 17.56 -21.38
N GLU A 531 37.56 18.03 -20.17
CA GLU A 531 37.69 19.45 -19.80
C GLU A 531 39.17 19.85 -19.69
N VAL A 532 40.01 19.01 -19.09
CA VAL A 532 41.47 19.25 -18.95
C VAL A 532 42.16 19.51 -20.30
N VAL A 533 41.71 18.83 -21.36
CA VAL A 533 42.30 19.01 -22.71
C VAL A 533 41.77 20.27 -23.43
N ARG A 534 40.70 20.88 -22.92
CA ARG A 534 40.16 22.13 -23.47
C ARG A 534 40.74 23.37 -22.80
N SER A 535 41.27 23.25 -21.57
CA SER A 535 41.87 24.34 -20.81
C SER A 535 43.33 24.62 -21.16
N GLY A 536 44.11 23.59 -21.57
CA GLY A 536 45.53 23.71 -21.96
C GLY A 536 45.84 23.41 -23.43
#